data_AF-A0A0M9VJB0-F1
#
_entry.id   AF-A0A0M9VJB0-F1
#
_cell.length_a   1.000
_cell.length_b   1.000
_cell.length_c   1.000
_cell.angle_alpha   90.00
_cell.angle_beta   90.00
_cell.angle_gamma   90.00
#
_symmetry.space_group_name_H-M   'P 1'
#
loop_
_entity.id
_entity.type
_entity.pdbx_description
1 polymer ?
#
loop_
_entity_poly.entity_id
_entity_poly.type
_entity_poly.pdbx_seq_one_letter_code
_entity_poly.pdbx_strand_id
1 'polypeptide(L)'
;MKYFLVLVSALTLFTSCKNDTGVTEVKPEGIETAVSANSQPDAKVALTFINDYLDNINKMNEATGLTEWLSARTDATKGFKTEVKRIIDEAYKADPELGLGFDPLIDGQDAPERMELKSVDKNGYILLKGKDWADFELVMKLKQENGKWLVDGCGIVNIPESKRAPRE
;
A
#
# COMPACT_ATOMS: atom_id res chain seq x y z
N MET A 1 20.14 8.02 54.60
CA MET A 1 21.58 7.68 54.51
C MET A 1 21.94 7.72 53.01
N LYS A 2 22.99 8.40 52.51
CA LYS A 2 24.44 8.18 52.75
C LYS A 2 24.83 6.72 52.44
N TYR A 3 25.71 6.36 51.52
CA TYR A 3 26.51 7.06 50.49
C TYR A 3 26.45 6.19 49.18
N PHE A 4 27.26 6.29 48.11
CA PHE A 4 28.45 7.09 47.76
C PHE A 4 28.53 7.34 46.24
N LEU A 5 29.21 8.41 45.86
CA LEU A 5 29.76 8.77 44.55
C LEU A 5 31.08 8.02 44.27
N VAL A 6 31.36 7.55 43.04
CA VAL A 6 32.73 7.59 42.45
C VAL A 6 32.62 7.77 40.93
N LEU A 7 33.47 8.63 40.38
CA LEU A 7 33.64 9.02 38.98
C LEU A 7 35.15 8.86 38.66
N VAL A 8 35.60 9.17 37.42
CA VAL A 8 37.02 9.28 36.99
C VAL A 8 37.62 7.90 36.61
N SER A 9 38.43 7.70 35.55
CA SER A 9 39.31 8.61 34.78
C SER A 9 39.55 8.21 33.31
N ALA A 10 39.93 9.21 32.49
CA ALA A 10 40.95 9.25 31.42
C ALA A 10 41.16 8.01 30.50
N LEU A 11 41.04 8.11 29.17
CA LEU A 11 41.74 8.98 28.19
C LEU A 11 43.24 8.65 28.03
N THR A 12 43.59 8.06 26.88
CA THR A 12 44.95 8.05 26.30
C THR A 12 44.86 8.46 24.82
N LEU A 13 45.86 9.22 24.36
CA LEU A 13 45.92 9.87 23.04
C LEU A 13 47.14 9.38 22.24
N PHE A 14 47.13 9.71 20.94
CA PHE A 14 48.24 9.60 19.96
C PHE A 14 48.50 8.15 19.47
N THR A 15 48.92 7.88 18.22
CA THR A 15 49.54 8.68 17.14
C THR A 15 48.91 8.36 15.77
N SER A 16 48.54 9.33 14.93
CA SER A 16 49.39 9.91 13.87
C SER A 16 50.12 8.90 12.97
N CYS A 17 49.72 8.82 11.69
CA CYS A 17 50.62 8.52 10.57
C CYS A 17 50.22 9.34 9.33
N LYS A 18 51.20 9.64 8.48
CA LYS A 18 51.13 10.65 7.40
C LYS A 18 50.63 10.06 6.08
N ASN A 19 50.19 10.97 5.20
CA ASN A 19 49.81 10.69 3.82
C ASN A 19 50.91 9.95 3.03
N ASP A 20 50.50 9.11 2.08
CA ASP A 20 51.31 8.84 0.90
C ASP A 20 50.44 8.85 -0.37
N THR A 21 51.03 9.20 -1.51
CA THR A 21 50.28 9.49 -2.75
C THR A 21 50.47 8.36 -3.76
N GLY A 22 49.43 7.56 -3.99
CA GLY A 22 49.44 6.45 -4.95
C GLY A 22 48.31 6.57 -5.97
N VAL A 23 48.66 6.79 -7.24
CA VAL A 23 47.72 6.75 -8.36
C VAL A 23 47.75 5.36 -9.00
N THR A 24 46.64 4.62 -8.93
CA THR A 24 46.28 3.64 -9.97
C THR A 24 44.77 3.34 -10.04
N GLU A 25 44.26 3.45 -11.26
CA GLU A 25 43.16 2.68 -11.88
C GLU A 25 41.81 2.43 -11.17
N VAL A 26 40.84 3.24 -11.60
CA VAL A 26 39.42 2.96 -11.92
C VAL A 26 38.82 1.59 -11.51
N LYS A 27 37.77 1.65 -10.68
CA LYS A 27 36.64 0.69 -10.71
C LYS A 27 35.31 1.46 -10.69
N PRO A 28 34.42 1.32 -11.70
CA PRO A 28 33.13 2.00 -11.72
C PRO A 28 32.03 1.08 -11.15
N GLU A 29 31.83 1.15 -9.83
CA GLU A 29 30.69 0.55 -9.12
C GLU A 29 30.15 1.55 -8.09
N GLY A 30 28.87 1.89 -8.04
CA GLY A 30 27.83 1.66 -9.04
C GLY A 30 27.10 2.97 -9.32
N ILE A 31 26.50 3.07 -10.51
CA ILE A 31 25.50 4.10 -10.76
C ILE A 31 24.36 3.82 -9.77
N GLU A 32 24.13 4.71 -8.82
CA GLU A 32 22.83 4.81 -8.16
C GLU A 32 21.82 5.06 -9.28
N THR A 33 21.09 4.02 -9.68
CA THR A 33 20.08 4.12 -10.71
C THR A 33 19.03 5.09 -10.22
N ALA A 34 19.12 6.34 -10.69
CA ALA A 34 18.18 7.39 -10.37
C ALA A 34 16.77 6.84 -10.61
N VAL A 35 16.00 6.69 -9.52
CA VAL A 35 14.69 6.05 -9.56
C VAL A 35 13.83 6.85 -10.51
N SER A 36 13.54 6.29 -11.68
CA SER A 36 12.83 7.00 -12.74
C SER A 36 11.41 7.31 -12.26
N ALA A 37 11.22 8.55 -11.80
CA ALA A 37 9.98 9.05 -11.22
C ALA A 37 8.89 9.34 -12.29
N ASN A 38 8.87 8.54 -13.36
CA ASN A 38 8.09 8.82 -14.57
C ASN A 38 7.62 7.54 -15.30
N SER A 39 7.61 6.38 -14.64
CA SER A 39 6.88 5.22 -15.18
C SER A 39 5.37 5.45 -15.10
N GLN A 40 4.61 4.92 -16.06
CA GLN A 40 3.15 4.90 -15.93
C GLN A 40 2.72 4.02 -14.74
N PRO A 41 1.53 4.27 -14.14
CA PRO A 41 0.93 3.38 -13.16
C PRO A 41 0.77 1.96 -13.71
N ASP A 42 1.32 0.96 -13.02
CA ASP A 42 1.17 -0.44 -13.45
C ASP A 42 -0.21 -0.98 -13.06
N ALA A 43 -1.15 -0.89 -14.00
CA ALA A 43 -2.51 -1.39 -13.83
C ALA A 43 -2.60 -2.89 -13.49
N LYS A 44 -1.54 -3.69 -13.70
CA LYS A 44 -1.52 -5.09 -13.26
C LYS A 44 -1.55 -5.21 -11.74
N VAL A 45 -0.93 -4.27 -11.01
CA VAL A 45 -0.97 -4.25 -9.53
C VAL A 45 -2.41 -4.09 -9.06
N ALA A 46 -3.16 -3.14 -9.64
CA ALA A 46 -4.58 -2.93 -9.33
C ALA A 46 -5.43 -4.16 -9.69
N LEU A 47 -5.27 -4.70 -10.91
CA LEU A 47 -6.01 -5.87 -11.38
C LEU A 47 -5.75 -7.12 -10.54
N THR A 48 -4.50 -7.42 -10.22
CA THR A 48 -4.17 -8.57 -9.36
C THR A 48 -4.74 -8.36 -7.96
N PHE A 49 -4.53 -7.20 -7.34
CA PHE A 49 -5.05 -6.92 -6.01
C PHE A 49 -6.57 -7.13 -5.90
N ILE A 50 -7.37 -6.55 -6.80
CA ILE A 50 -8.83 -6.66 -6.68
C ILE A 50 -9.34 -8.04 -7.05
N ASN A 51 -8.76 -8.70 -8.07
CA ASN A 51 -9.21 -10.03 -8.43
C ASN A 51 -8.81 -11.06 -7.36
N ASP A 52 -7.65 -10.93 -6.71
CA ASP A 52 -7.28 -11.74 -5.55
C ASP A 52 -8.21 -11.49 -4.33
N TYR A 53 -8.86 -10.32 -4.27
CA TYR A 53 -9.86 -9.99 -3.25
C TYR A 53 -11.21 -10.62 -3.58
N LEU A 54 -11.67 -10.54 -4.84
CA LEU A 54 -12.86 -11.25 -5.32
C LEU A 54 -12.71 -12.77 -5.13
N ASP A 55 -11.55 -13.32 -5.51
CA ASP A 55 -11.18 -14.72 -5.27
C ASP A 55 -11.10 -15.07 -3.76
N ASN A 56 -11.05 -14.09 -2.85
CA ASN A 56 -11.13 -14.31 -1.41
C ASN A 56 -12.57 -14.27 -0.88
N ILE A 57 -13.36 -13.25 -1.22
CA ILE A 57 -14.74 -13.10 -0.70
C ILE A 57 -15.68 -14.17 -1.28
N ASN A 58 -15.40 -14.69 -2.48
CA ASN A 58 -16.15 -15.79 -3.09
C ASN A 58 -15.86 -17.18 -2.47
N LYS A 59 -14.96 -17.28 -1.48
CA LYS A 59 -14.67 -18.53 -0.76
C LYS A 59 -15.68 -18.81 0.35
N MET A 60 -16.85 -19.35 0.00
CA MET A 60 -17.90 -19.88 0.90
C MET A 60 -17.63 -19.75 2.43
N ASN A 61 -16.92 -20.72 3.03
CA ASN A 61 -16.59 -20.75 4.46
C ASN A 61 -15.08 -20.56 4.75
N GLU A 62 -14.30 -20.16 3.74
CA GLU A 62 -12.83 -20.07 3.78
C GLU A 62 -12.33 -18.64 3.48
N ALA A 63 -13.24 -17.67 3.33
CA ALA A 63 -12.92 -16.28 3.13
C ALA A 63 -12.17 -15.72 4.36
N THR A 64 -10.97 -15.19 4.13
CA THR A 64 -10.23 -14.46 5.16
C THR A 64 -10.86 -13.08 5.34
N GLY A 65 -11.08 -12.64 6.58
CA GLY A 65 -11.70 -11.34 6.85
C GLY A 65 -10.89 -10.18 6.25
N LEU A 66 -11.57 -9.14 5.74
CA LEU A 66 -10.96 -8.03 4.99
C LEU A 66 -9.66 -7.47 5.63
N THR A 67 -9.69 -7.16 6.93
CA THR A 67 -8.53 -6.58 7.62
C THR A 67 -7.37 -7.56 7.75
N GLU A 68 -7.64 -8.86 7.93
CA GLU A 68 -6.63 -9.92 7.97
C GLU A 68 -6.04 -10.17 6.57
N TRP A 69 -6.90 -10.37 5.56
CA TRP A 69 -6.48 -10.55 4.16
C TRP A 69 -5.58 -9.40 3.69
N LEU A 70 -6.01 -8.16 3.95
CA LEU A 70 -5.28 -6.96 3.56
C LEU A 70 -3.98 -6.78 4.35
N SER A 71 -3.91 -7.25 5.60
CA SER A 71 -2.68 -7.20 6.39
C SER A 71 -1.55 -8.00 5.73
N ALA A 72 -1.86 -9.14 5.10
CA ALA A 72 -0.90 -10.02 4.45
C ALA A 72 -0.39 -9.52 3.08
N ARG A 73 -1.13 -8.62 2.41
CA ARG A 73 -0.79 -8.10 1.08
C ARG A 73 0.54 -7.34 1.05
N THR A 74 1.46 -7.66 0.14
CA THR A 74 2.74 -6.94 -0.03
C THR A 74 2.68 -5.83 -1.08
N ASP A 75 1.57 -5.75 -1.82
CA ASP A 75 1.26 -4.83 -2.91
C ASP A 75 0.35 -3.67 -2.49
N ALA A 76 0.17 -3.46 -1.18
CA ALA A 76 -0.67 -2.41 -0.58
C ALA A 76 0.15 -1.49 0.36
N THR A 77 -0.07 -0.18 0.29
CA THR A 77 0.64 0.79 1.15
C THR A 77 0.24 0.64 2.62
N LYS A 78 1.15 0.98 3.54
CA LYS A 78 0.84 0.99 4.98
C LYS A 78 -0.32 1.94 5.31
N GLY A 79 -0.41 3.08 4.61
CA GLY A 79 -1.47 4.07 4.78
C GLY A 79 -2.85 3.48 4.47
N PHE A 80 -2.99 2.85 3.30
CA PHE A 80 -4.22 2.18 2.88
C PHE A 80 -4.67 1.08 3.86
N LYS A 81 -3.76 0.19 4.27
CA LYS A 81 -4.07 -0.85 5.28
C LYS A 81 -4.55 -0.26 6.61
N THR A 82 -3.93 0.82 7.05
CA THR A 82 -4.29 1.50 8.31
C THR A 82 -5.68 2.12 8.21
N GLU A 83 -6.00 2.73 7.07
CA GLU A 83 -7.30 3.38 6.86
C GLU A 83 -8.45 2.38 6.73
N VAL A 84 -8.26 1.25 6.02
CA VAL A 84 -9.25 0.16 5.99
C VAL A 84 -9.54 -0.32 7.42
N LYS A 85 -8.50 -0.56 8.23
CA LYS A 85 -8.70 -0.98 9.63
C LYS A 85 -9.44 0.10 10.43
N ARG A 86 -9.09 1.38 10.29
CA ARG A 86 -9.73 2.50 10.98
C ARG A 86 -11.23 2.56 10.68
N ILE A 87 -11.61 2.51 9.40
CA ILE A 87 -13.01 2.58 8.97
C ILE A 87 -13.80 1.38 9.51
N ILE A 88 -13.25 0.17 9.46
CA ILE A 88 -13.89 -1.04 9.99
C ILE A 88 -14.04 -0.97 11.53
N ASP A 89 -12.98 -0.59 12.25
CA ASP A 89 -13.00 -0.43 13.72
C ASP A 89 -14.04 0.62 14.16
N GLU A 90 -14.13 1.75 13.45
CA GLU A 90 -15.09 2.82 13.75
C GLU A 90 -16.52 2.42 13.43
N ALA A 91 -16.75 1.69 12.33
CA ALA A 91 -18.07 1.21 11.96
C ALA A 91 -18.61 0.22 13.01
N TYR A 92 -17.84 -0.79 13.41
CA TYR A 92 -18.25 -1.71 14.49
C TYR A 92 -18.36 -1.06 15.87
N LYS A 93 -17.66 0.07 16.11
CA LYS A 93 -17.84 0.86 17.32
C LYS A 93 -19.15 1.66 17.30
N ALA A 94 -19.62 2.08 16.12
CA ALA A 94 -20.86 2.81 15.95
C ALA A 94 -22.08 1.87 15.93
N ASP A 95 -21.97 0.75 15.21
CA ASP A 95 -22.97 -0.32 15.12
C ASP A 95 -22.27 -1.69 15.24
N PRO A 96 -22.29 -2.32 16.44
CA PRO A 96 -21.66 -3.62 16.67
C PRO A 96 -22.32 -4.80 15.94
N GLU A 97 -23.56 -4.65 15.45
CA GLU A 97 -24.28 -5.74 14.78
C GLU A 97 -24.09 -5.68 13.26
N LEU A 98 -24.10 -4.48 12.67
CA LEU A 98 -24.03 -4.26 11.22
C LEU A 98 -22.66 -3.81 10.69
N GLY A 99 -21.87 -3.12 11.52
CA GLY A 99 -20.63 -2.47 11.08
C GLY A 99 -20.91 -1.44 9.97
N LEU A 100 -20.35 -1.66 8.77
CA LEU A 100 -20.59 -0.80 7.61
C LEU A 100 -21.91 -1.11 6.88
N GLY A 101 -22.40 -2.36 6.93
CA GLY A 101 -23.49 -2.83 6.08
C GLY A 101 -23.15 -3.00 4.58
N PHE A 102 -21.88 -2.78 4.18
CA PHE A 102 -21.35 -3.02 2.83
C PHE A 102 -19.82 -3.22 2.89
N ASP A 103 -19.23 -3.71 1.81
CA ASP A 103 -17.78 -3.87 1.69
C ASP A 103 -17.13 -2.57 1.15
N PRO A 104 -16.15 -1.97 1.86
CA PRO A 104 -15.59 -0.68 1.50
C PRO A 104 -14.58 -0.72 0.35
N LEU A 105 -14.06 -1.90 -0.04
CA LEU A 105 -13.13 -2.06 -1.16
C LEU A 105 -13.86 -2.19 -2.49
N ILE A 106 -14.96 -2.94 -2.53
CA ILE A 106 -15.85 -3.00 -3.70
C ILE A 106 -16.94 -1.92 -3.67
N ASP A 107 -17.11 -1.20 -2.54
CA ASP A 107 -18.04 -0.10 -2.33
C ASP A 107 -19.51 -0.51 -2.62
N GLY A 108 -19.86 -1.72 -2.18
CA GLY A 108 -21.16 -2.37 -2.41
C GLY A 108 -21.34 -3.65 -1.59
N GLN A 109 -22.46 -4.35 -1.79
CA GLN A 109 -22.71 -5.67 -1.19
C GLN A 109 -22.38 -6.81 -2.16
N ASP A 110 -22.76 -6.65 -3.43
CA ASP A 110 -22.43 -7.58 -4.52
C ASP A 110 -21.26 -7.06 -5.37
N ALA A 111 -20.60 -7.98 -6.07
CA ALA A 111 -19.54 -7.69 -7.03
C ALA A 111 -19.61 -8.65 -8.24
N PRO A 112 -19.06 -8.25 -9.40
CA PRO A 112 -18.79 -9.16 -10.51
C PRO A 112 -17.84 -10.30 -10.10
N GLU A 113 -17.88 -11.42 -10.83
CA GLU A 113 -16.91 -12.51 -10.67
C GLU A 113 -15.47 -12.04 -10.84
N ARG A 114 -15.21 -11.16 -11.84
CA ARG A 114 -13.87 -10.66 -12.17
C ARG A 114 -13.89 -9.21 -12.65
N MET A 115 -12.80 -8.49 -12.36
CA MET A 115 -12.56 -7.13 -12.88
C MET A 115 -11.61 -7.13 -14.07
N GLU A 116 -11.87 -6.25 -15.04
CA GLU A 116 -10.97 -5.91 -16.14
C GLU A 116 -10.69 -4.41 -16.23
N LEU A 117 -9.60 -4.03 -16.93
CA LEU A 117 -9.15 -2.65 -17.03
C LEU A 117 -10.05 -1.83 -17.96
N LYS A 118 -10.57 -0.70 -17.47
CA LYS A 118 -11.28 0.29 -18.29
C LYS A 118 -10.38 1.46 -18.68
N SER A 119 -9.64 2.07 -17.74
CA SER A 119 -8.69 3.15 -18.06
C SER A 119 -7.62 3.40 -16.97
N VAL A 120 -6.58 4.16 -17.32
CA VAL A 120 -5.48 4.58 -16.43
C VAL A 120 -5.27 6.09 -16.55
N ASP A 121 -5.37 6.80 -15.42
CA ASP A 121 -4.99 8.21 -15.28
C ASP A 121 -3.50 8.31 -14.94
N LYS A 122 -2.78 9.27 -15.54
CA LYS A 122 -1.40 9.65 -15.17
C LYS A 122 -1.22 9.94 -13.68
N ASN A 123 -2.27 10.37 -12.97
CA ASN A 123 -2.22 10.64 -11.53
C ASN A 123 -2.24 9.35 -10.67
N GLY A 124 -2.26 8.16 -11.29
CA GLY A 124 -2.32 6.87 -10.61
C GLY A 124 -3.71 6.40 -10.24
N TYR A 125 -4.78 7.01 -10.76
CA TYR A 125 -6.12 6.43 -10.66
C TYR A 125 -6.31 5.38 -11.75
N ILE A 126 -6.81 4.21 -11.36
CA ILE A 126 -7.15 3.11 -12.27
C ILE A 126 -8.67 2.95 -12.22
N LEU A 127 -9.31 2.98 -13.38
CA LEU A 127 -10.72 2.64 -13.51
C LEU A 127 -10.82 1.21 -14.01
N LEU A 128 -11.50 0.37 -13.24
CA LEU A 128 -11.81 -1.01 -13.56
C LEU A 128 -13.32 -1.15 -13.78
N LYS A 129 -13.72 -2.19 -14.51
CA LYS A 129 -15.12 -2.58 -14.66
C LYS A 129 -15.29 -4.09 -14.47
N GLY A 130 -16.49 -4.53 -14.09
CA GLY A 130 -16.82 -5.94 -14.11
C GLY A 130 -16.72 -6.53 -15.52
N LYS A 131 -16.26 -7.78 -15.60
CA LYS A 131 -16.17 -8.53 -16.86
C LYS A 131 -17.54 -9.09 -17.26
N ASP A 132 -18.27 -9.58 -16.27
CA ASP A 132 -19.62 -10.12 -16.29
C ASP A 132 -20.69 -9.06 -15.97
N TRP A 133 -20.32 -7.99 -15.24
CA TRP A 133 -21.17 -6.83 -14.96
C TRP A 133 -20.48 -5.53 -15.40
N ALA A 134 -20.65 -5.15 -16.66
CA ALA A 134 -19.88 -4.05 -17.27
C ALA A 134 -20.15 -2.65 -16.68
N ASP A 135 -21.33 -2.45 -16.09
CA ASP A 135 -21.74 -1.20 -15.43
C ASP A 135 -21.22 -1.11 -13.98
N PHE A 136 -20.78 -2.23 -13.40
CA PHE A 136 -20.06 -2.21 -12.12
C PHE A 136 -18.68 -1.62 -12.33
N GLU A 137 -18.50 -0.36 -11.96
CA GLU A 137 -17.22 0.35 -12.03
C GLU A 137 -16.53 0.42 -10.66
N LEU A 138 -15.20 0.35 -10.67
CA LEU A 138 -14.40 0.52 -9.46
C LEU A 138 -13.19 1.41 -9.73
N VAL A 139 -12.99 2.40 -8.86
CA VAL A 139 -11.81 3.26 -8.89
C VAL A 139 -10.82 2.83 -7.82
N MET A 140 -9.57 2.65 -8.24
CA MET A 140 -8.43 2.37 -7.38
C MET A 140 -7.38 3.47 -7.52
N LYS A 141 -6.56 3.66 -6.47
CA LYS A 141 -5.40 4.54 -6.48
C LYS A 141 -4.13 3.71 -6.31
N LEU A 142 -3.21 3.85 -7.25
CA LEU A 142 -1.83 3.39 -7.11
C LEU A 142 -0.92 4.55 -6.68
N LYS A 143 0.08 4.23 -5.86
CA LYS A 143 1.14 5.14 -5.42
C LYS A 143 2.50 4.46 -5.59
N GLN A 144 3.52 5.24 -5.96
CA GLN A 144 4.87 4.72 -6.06
C GLN A 144 5.59 4.89 -4.71
N GLU A 145 6.06 3.79 -4.13
CA GLU A 145 6.89 3.78 -2.92
C GLU A 145 8.11 2.87 -3.16
N ASN A 146 9.32 3.37 -2.89
CA ASN A 146 10.59 2.65 -3.10
C ASN A 146 10.72 2.04 -4.51
N GLY A 147 10.29 2.78 -5.54
CA GLY A 147 10.30 2.37 -6.95
C GLY A 147 9.19 1.40 -7.37
N LYS A 148 8.36 0.91 -6.45
CA LYS A 148 7.26 -0.04 -6.73
C LYS A 148 5.91 0.67 -6.74
N TRP A 149 5.01 0.25 -7.62
CA TRP A 149 3.60 0.62 -7.54
C TRP A 149 2.89 -0.25 -6.49
N LEU A 150 2.13 0.40 -5.61
CA LEU A 150 1.34 -0.22 -4.54
C LEU A 150 -0.08 0.36 -4.55
N VAL A 151 -1.07 -0.42 -4.13
CA VAL A 151 -2.45 0.04 -3.90
C VAL A 151 -2.49 0.93 -2.65
N ASP A 152 -2.93 2.16 -2.86
CA ASP A 152 -3.03 3.23 -1.85
C ASP A 152 -4.48 3.63 -1.58
N GLY A 153 -5.42 3.20 -2.42
CA GLY A 153 -6.87 3.40 -2.26
C GLY A 153 -7.69 2.49 -3.19
N CYS A 154 -8.92 2.19 -2.79
CA CYS A 154 -9.87 1.32 -3.50
C CYS A 154 -11.29 1.56 -2.95
N GLY A 155 -12.31 1.58 -3.83
CA GLY A 155 -13.70 1.77 -3.41
C GLY A 155 -13.90 3.12 -2.73
N ILE A 156 -14.36 3.14 -1.48
CA ILE A 156 -14.47 4.37 -0.69
C ILE A 156 -13.13 4.81 -0.07
N VAL A 157 -12.20 3.87 0.10
CA VAL A 157 -11.04 4.03 0.99
C VAL A 157 -9.90 4.74 0.26
N ASN A 158 -9.48 5.90 0.79
CA ASN A 158 -8.51 6.80 0.17
C ASN A 158 -8.87 7.26 -1.27
N ILE A 159 -10.12 7.08 -1.71
CA ILE A 159 -10.65 7.64 -2.97
C ILE A 159 -11.55 8.83 -2.64
N PRO A 160 -11.23 10.05 -3.12
CA PRO A 160 -12.11 11.21 -2.97
C PRO A 160 -13.48 10.96 -3.60
N GLU A 161 -14.56 11.42 -2.95
CA GLU A 161 -15.94 11.20 -3.42
C GLU A 161 -16.16 11.62 -4.88
N SER A 162 -15.61 12.77 -5.28
CA SER A 162 -15.65 13.28 -6.67
C SER A 162 -14.88 12.44 -7.70
N LYS A 163 -14.28 11.32 -7.27
CA LYS A 163 -13.55 10.35 -8.08
C LYS A 163 -14.00 8.91 -7.85
N ARG A 164 -14.97 8.64 -6.99
CA ARG A 164 -15.54 7.30 -6.85
C ARG A 164 -16.38 6.96 -8.08
N ALA A 165 -16.56 5.68 -8.35
CA ALA A 165 -17.56 5.24 -9.33
C ALA A 165 -18.96 5.65 -8.84
N PRO A 166 -19.89 6.02 -9.73
CA PRO A 166 -21.28 6.21 -9.34
C PRO A 166 -21.88 4.89 -8.84
N ARG A 167 -22.81 5.00 -7.89
CA ARG A 167 -23.66 3.89 -7.41
C ARG A 167 -25.11 4.25 -7.71
N GLU A 168 -25.90 3.24 -8.07
CA GLU A 168 -27.36 3.32 -8.16
C GLU A 168 -28.01 2.87 -6.85
#